data_AF-A0A2M8PJY3-F1
#
_entry.id   AF-A0A2M8PJY3-F1
#
_cell.length_a   1.000
_cell.length_b   1.000
_cell.length_c   1.000
_cell.angle_alpha   90.00
_cell.angle_beta   90.00
_cell.angle_gamma   90.00
#
_symmetry.space_group_name_H-M   'P 1'
#
loop_
_entity.id
_entity.type
_entity.pdbx_description
1 polymer ?
#
loop_
_entity_poly.entity_id
_entity_poly.type
_entity_poly.pdbx_seq_one_letter_code
_entity_poly.pdbx_strand_id
1 'polypeptide(L)'
;IEATLLRIQTDIERHNRGVVVNQKRAKNQQLQKLIVGQAERIKIEPNEVLRGSVYSPEFRPLSPKAQALLGLAVGEVQMLSFEDLYAGKICAALDRQHPRDLFDVYLLYQHEGITDKIKSAFVVYLASA
;
A
#
# COMPACT_ATOMS: atom_id res chain seq x y z
N ILE A 1 6.68 -6.93 12.21
CA ILE A 1 7.00 -6.22 10.94
C ILE A 1 8.38 -6.58 10.43
N GLU A 2 9.46 -6.38 11.20
CA GLU A 2 10.83 -6.67 10.74
C GLU A 2 11.02 -8.13 10.29
N ALA A 3 10.59 -9.11 11.09
CA ALA A 3 10.64 -10.52 10.72
C ALA A 3 9.92 -10.80 9.38
N THR A 4 8.81 -10.12 9.11
CA THR A 4 8.06 -10.23 7.84
C THR A 4 8.85 -9.65 6.67
N LEU A 5 9.47 -8.48 6.83
CA LEU A 5 10.32 -7.89 5.79
C LEU A 5 11.53 -8.78 5.49
N LEU A 6 12.19 -9.35 6.51
CA LEU A 6 13.31 -10.27 6.31
C LEU A 6 12.88 -11.57 5.59
N ARG A 7 11.68 -12.07 5.89
CA ARG A 7 11.10 -13.20 5.15
C ARG A 7 10.86 -12.84 3.68
N ILE A 8 10.26 -11.68 3.41
CA ILE A 8 10.04 -11.18 2.04
C ILE A 8 11.37 -11.04 1.29
N GLN A 9 12.41 -10.49 1.93
CA GLN A 9 13.74 -10.39 1.32
C GLN A 9 14.28 -11.76 0.91
N THR A 10 14.27 -12.72 1.85
CA THR A 10 14.74 -14.09 1.60
C THR A 10 13.96 -14.74 0.44
N ASP A 11 12.65 -14.55 0.41
CA ASP A 11 11.78 -15.08 -0.64
C ASP A 11 12.13 -14.46 -2.01
N ILE A 12 12.37 -13.15 -2.07
CA ILE A 12 12.77 -12.46 -3.32
C ILE A 12 14.11 -12.96 -3.83
N GLU A 13 15.13 -13.02 -2.97
CA GLU A 13 16.48 -13.45 -3.32
C GLU A 13 16.51 -14.93 -3.77
N ARG A 14 15.69 -15.78 -3.15
CA ARG A 14 15.57 -17.20 -3.51
C ARG A 14 15.00 -17.41 -4.91
N HIS A 15 13.97 -16.64 -5.29
CA HIS A 15 13.23 -16.88 -6.53
C HIS A 15 13.72 -16.04 -7.71
N ASN A 16 14.51 -15.00 -7.49
CA ASN A 16 14.94 -14.07 -8.53
C ASN A 16 16.47 -13.95 -8.59
N ARG A 17 17.12 -14.76 -9.44
CA ARG A 17 18.58 -14.74 -9.60
C ARG A 17 19.04 -13.36 -10.08
N GLY A 18 20.03 -12.80 -9.40
CA GLY A 18 20.64 -11.51 -9.75
C GLY A 18 19.88 -10.27 -9.27
N VAL A 19 18.72 -10.44 -8.61
CA VAL A 19 18.03 -9.30 -7.98
C VAL A 19 18.70 -8.96 -6.65
N VAL A 20 19.07 -7.69 -6.49
CA VAL A 20 19.64 -7.15 -5.26
C VAL A 20 18.55 -6.52 -4.40
N VAL A 21 18.49 -6.89 -3.12
CA VAL A 21 17.60 -6.28 -2.13
C VAL A 21 18.43 -5.47 -1.14
N ASN A 22 18.19 -4.18 -1.07
CA ASN A 22 18.82 -3.29 -0.10
C ASN A 22 17.85 -2.98 1.05
N GLN A 23 18.34 -3.11 2.28
CA GLN A 23 17.60 -2.73 3.48
C GLN A 23 17.81 -1.24 3.77
N LYS A 24 16.73 -0.51 4.06
CA LYS A 24 16.82 0.83 4.64
C LYS A 24 16.34 0.78 6.09
N ARG A 25 17.27 1.12 6.99
CA ARG A 25 17.05 1.13 8.44
C ARG A 25 16.96 2.56 8.97
N ALA A 26 16.19 2.72 10.03
CA ALA A 26 16.11 3.94 10.82
C ALA A 26 17.38 4.18 11.65
N LYS A 27 17.50 5.35 12.31
CA LYS A 27 18.62 5.66 13.22
C LYS A 27 18.71 4.68 14.41
N ASN A 28 17.58 4.17 14.88
CA ASN A 28 17.48 3.15 15.93
C ASN A 28 17.70 1.71 15.41
N GLN A 29 18.22 1.55 14.19
CA GLN A 29 18.44 0.28 13.49
C GLN A 29 17.18 -0.51 13.10
N GLN A 30 15.98 -0.01 13.36
CA GLN A 30 14.73 -0.66 12.92
C GLN A 30 14.64 -0.71 11.39
N LEU A 31 14.30 -1.87 10.83
CA LEU A 31 14.09 -2.04 9.39
C LEU A 31 12.82 -1.34 8.93
N GLN A 32 12.95 -0.29 8.11
CA GLN A 32 11.82 0.51 7.63
C GLN A 32 11.30 0.05 6.27
N LYS A 33 12.18 -0.27 5.32
CA LYS A 33 11.77 -0.64 3.96
C LYS A 33 12.83 -1.47 3.25
N LEU A 34 12.40 -2.19 2.23
CA LEU A 34 13.26 -2.86 1.26
C LEU A 34 13.27 -2.08 -0.06
N ILE A 35 14.42 -2.04 -0.71
CA ILE A 35 14.60 -1.48 -2.05
C ILE A 35 15.12 -2.60 -2.95
N VAL A 36 14.27 -3.07 -3.83
CA VAL A 36 14.52 -4.21 -4.73
C VAL A 36 14.94 -3.68 -6.10
N GLY A 37 16.05 -4.17 -6.64
CA GLY A 37 16.60 -3.76 -7.93
C GLY A 37 17.66 -2.65 -7.84
N GLN A 38 18.39 -2.44 -8.94
CA GLN A 38 19.49 -1.46 -9.02
C GLN A 38 19.10 -0.17 -9.75
N ALA A 39 18.74 -0.28 -11.04
CA ALA A 39 18.33 0.84 -11.89
C ALA A 39 16.84 1.17 -11.70
N GLU A 40 15.96 0.20 -11.97
CA GLU A 40 14.55 0.27 -11.62
C GLU A 40 14.35 -0.26 -10.20
N ARG A 41 13.70 0.53 -9.35
CA ARG A 41 13.64 0.28 -7.90
C ARG A 41 12.21 0.12 -7.43
N ILE A 42 11.91 -1.05 -6.87
CA ILE A 42 10.65 -1.31 -6.16
C ILE A 42 10.90 -1.08 -4.67
N LYS A 43 10.11 -0.20 -4.06
CA LYS A 43 10.16 0.05 -2.61
C LYS A 43 9.04 -0.72 -1.93
N ILE A 44 9.40 -1.56 -0.95
CA ILE A 44 8.46 -2.29 -0.10
C ILE A 44 8.54 -1.67 1.29
N GLU A 45 7.47 -0.98 1.69
CA GLU A 45 7.40 -0.23 2.95
C GLU A 45 6.11 -0.61 3.69
N PRO A 46 6.20 -1.11 4.92
CA PRO A 46 5.04 -1.30 5.78
C PRO A 46 4.58 0.06 6.31
N ASN A 47 3.27 0.25 6.38
CA ASN A 47 2.68 1.36 7.13
C ASN A 47 2.25 0.87 8.50
N GLU A 48 2.80 1.50 9.54
CA GLU A 48 2.37 1.28 10.92
C GLU A 48 1.14 2.16 11.18
N VAL A 49 -0.06 1.60 10.98
CA VAL A 49 -1.30 2.27 11.38
C VAL A 49 -1.62 1.95 12.84
N LEU A 50 -1.95 2.97 13.63
CA LEU A 50 -2.16 2.84 15.08
C LEU A 50 -3.35 1.95 15.46
N ARG A 51 -4.36 1.78 14.59
CA ARG A 51 -5.62 1.09 14.91
C ARG A 51 -6.06 0.03 13.90
N GLY A 52 -5.17 -0.42 13.01
CA GLY A 52 -5.52 -1.38 11.95
C GLY A 52 -6.45 -0.78 10.88
N SER A 53 -7.22 -1.62 10.19
CA SER A 53 -8.25 -1.21 9.22
C SER A 53 -9.63 -1.19 9.89
N VAL A 54 -10.49 -0.26 9.48
CA VAL A 54 -11.87 -0.13 9.99
C VAL A 54 -12.76 -1.24 9.46
N TYR A 55 -12.59 -1.57 8.17
CA TYR A 55 -13.27 -2.67 7.52
C TYR A 55 -12.29 -3.80 7.22
N SER A 56 -12.82 -4.98 6.92
CA SER A 56 -12.00 -6.14 6.58
C SER A 56 -11.26 -5.92 5.25
N PRO A 57 -9.98 -6.34 5.15
CA PRO A 57 -9.29 -6.40 3.87
C PRO A 57 -10.04 -7.27 2.86
N GLU A 58 -9.91 -6.95 1.58
CA GLU A 58 -10.58 -7.65 0.49
C GLU A 58 -9.58 -8.12 -0.57
N PHE A 59 -9.89 -9.23 -1.22
CA PHE A 59 -9.15 -9.66 -2.40
C PHE A 59 -9.68 -8.92 -3.62
N ARG A 60 -8.77 -8.30 -4.39
CA ARG A 60 -9.11 -7.65 -5.65
C ARG A 60 -8.34 -8.27 -6.80
N PRO A 61 -8.97 -8.44 -7.97
CA PRO A 61 -8.29 -8.93 -9.15
C PRO A 61 -7.23 -7.93 -9.60
N LEU A 62 -6.13 -8.44 -10.15
CA LEU A 62 -5.17 -7.61 -10.86
C LEU A 62 -5.81 -6.98 -12.11
N SER A 63 -5.22 -5.89 -12.61
CA SER A 63 -5.65 -5.32 -13.89
C SER A 63 -5.43 -6.31 -15.04
N PRO A 64 -6.22 -6.26 -16.13
CA PRO A 64 -6.06 -7.19 -17.25
C PRO A 64 -4.64 -7.23 -17.81
N LYS A 65 -3.97 -6.07 -17.86
CA LYS A 65 -2.56 -5.97 -18.29
C LYS A 65 -1.62 -6.69 -17.34
N ALA A 66 -1.81 -6.54 -16.02
CA ALA A 66 -0.98 -7.22 -15.03
C ALA A 66 -1.22 -8.74 -15.03
N GLN A 67 -2.46 -9.19 -15.17
CA GLN A 67 -2.81 -10.62 -15.32
C GLN A 67 -2.14 -11.23 -16.56
N ALA A 68 -2.18 -10.54 -17.70
CA ALA A 68 -1.53 -11.01 -18.93
C ALA A 68 -0.01 -11.14 -18.79
N LEU A 69 0.64 -10.26 -18.01
CA LEU A 69 2.09 -10.26 -17.81
C LEU A 69 2.56 -11.27 -16.76
N LEU A 70 1.81 -11.41 -15.65
CA LEU A 70 2.19 -12.26 -14.52
C LEU A 70 1.63 -13.69 -14.62
N GLY A 71 0.69 -13.93 -15.54
CA GLY A 71 0.03 -15.21 -15.73
C GLY A 71 -0.96 -15.56 -14.61
N LEU A 72 -1.44 -16.81 -14.61
CA LEU A 72 -2.46 -17.33 -13.68
C LEU A 72 -1.99 -17.47 -12.23
N ALA A 73 -0.69 -17.27 -11.95
CA ALA A 73 -0.12 -17.51 -10.63
C ALA A 73 -0.56 -16.50 -9.57
N VAL A 74 -0.99 -15.29 -9.99
CA VAL A 74 -1.48 -14.24 -9.08
C VAL A 74 -2.71 -13.59 -9.72
N GLY A 75 -3.90 -14.18 -9.50
CA GLY A 75 -5.15 -13.64 -10.04
C GLY A 75 -5.70 -12.45 -9.25
N GLU A 76 -5.46 -12.47 -7.94
CA GLU A 76 -5.96 -11.50 -6.97
C GLU A 76 -4.91 -11.20 -5.90
N VAL A 77 -5.06 -10.04 -5.26
CA VAL A 77 -4.20 -9.58 -4.16
C VAL A 77 -5.07 -9.05 -3.03
N GLN A 78 -4.66 -9.34 -1.79
CA GLN A 78 -5.30 -8.76 -0.62
C GLN A 78 -4.95 -7.28 -0.53
N MET A 79 -5.98 -6.43 -0.45
CA MET A 79 -5.86 -4.98 -0.28
C MET A 79 -6.73 -4.52 0.89
N LEU A 80 -6.49 -3.29 1.36
CA LEU A 80 -7.45 -2.62 2.24
C LEU A 80 -8.81 -2.52 1.54
N SER A 81 -9.87 -2.45 2.33
CA SER A 81 -11.19 -2.11 1.82
C SER A 81 -11.12 -0.79 1.02
N PHE A 82 -12.06 -0.63 0.08
CA PHE A 82 -12.18 0.62 -0.67
C PHE A 82 -12.23 1.84 0.25
N GLU A 83 -13.00 1.71 1.33
CA GLU A 83 -13.28 2.78 2.26
C GLU A 83 -12.07 3.14 3.12
N ASP A 84 -11.33 2.15 3.62
CA ASP A 84 -10.07 2.37 4.35
C ASP A 84 -8.99 3.00 3.45
N LEU A 85 -8.90 2.55 2.19
CA LEU A 85 -7.95 3.09 1.22
C LEU A 85 -8.21 4.57 0.97
N TYR A 86 -9.46 4.94 0.68
CA TYR A 86 -9.79 6.33 0.37
C TYR A 86 -9.87 7.23 1.61
N ALA A 87 -10.23 6.71 2.78
CA ALA A 87 -10.11 7.42 4.05
C ALA A 87 -8.67 7.91 4.26
N GLY A 88 -7.68 7.02 4.10
CA GLY A 88 -6.26 7.37 4.21
C GLY A 88 -5.80 8.38 3.15
N LYS A 89 -6.29 8.25 1.91
CA LYS A 89 -5.98 9.23 0.84
C LYS A 89 -6.56 10.61 1.12
N ILE A 90 -7.78 10.70 1.66
CA ILE A 90 -8.39 11.98 2.05
C ILE A 90 -7.59 12.62 3.19
N CYS A 91 -7.22 11.85 4.23
CA CYS A 91 -6.35 12.36 5.30
C CYS A 91 -5.02 12.90 4.74
N ALA A 92 -4.37 12.16 3.84
CA ALA A 92 -3.12 12.61 3.20
C ALA A 92 -3.31 13.87 2.35
N ALA A 93 -4.41 13.97 1.61
CA ALA A 93 -4.73 15.17 0.82
C ALA A 93 -4.94 16.40 1.71
N LEU A 94 -5.61 16.25 2.86
CA LEU A 94 -5.84 17.35 3.81
C LEU A 94 -4.54 17.79 4.52
N ASP A 95 -3.68 16.83 4.88
CA ASP A 95 -2.44 17.09 5.61
C ASP A 95 -1.40 17.84 4.76
N ARG A 96 -1.06 17.29 3.58
CA ARG A 96 0.08 17.78 2.77
C ARG A 96 -0.30 18.37 1.42
N GLN A 97 -1.57 18.30 1.01
CA GLN A 97 -2.10 18.86 -0.25
C GLN A 97 -1.26 18.52 -1.49
N HIS A 98 -0.67 17.33 -1.51
CA HIS A 98 0.19 16.92 -2.61
C HIS A 98 -0.67 16.69 -3.88
N PRO A 99 -0.25 17.16 -5.07
CA PRO A 99 -1.09 17.11 -6.28
C PRO A 99 -1.66 15.72 -6.61
N ARG A 100 -0.87 14.67 -6.39
CA ARG A 100 -1.34 13.28 -6.57
C ARG A 100 -2.47 12.88 -5.62
N ASP A 101 -2.43 13.32 -4.37
CA ASP A 101 -3.45 12.95 -3.39
C ASP A 101 -4.77 13.69 -3.70
N LEU A 102 -4.68 14.96 -4.13
CA LEU A 102 -5.83 15.72 -4.63
C LEU A 102 -6.43 15.07 -5.90
N PHE A 103 -5.58 14.59 -6.81
CA PHE A 103 -6.03 13.90 -8.01
C PHE A 103 -6.77 12.60 -7.69
N ASP A 104 -6.27 11.81 -6.73
CA ASP A 104 -6.94 10.59 -6.28
C ASP A 104 -8.32 10.89 -5.66
N VAL A 105 -8.42 11.94 -4.83
CA VAL A 105 -9.71 12.37 -4.23
C VAL A 105 -10.67 12.92 -5.28
N TYR A 106 -10.16 13.63 -6.29
CA TYR A 106 -10.96 14.08 -7.42
C TYR A 106 -11.56 12.90 -8.18
N LEU A 107 -10.76 11.88 -8.50
CA LEU A 107 -11.25 10.67 -9.18
C LEU A 107 -12.29 9.92 -8.35
N LEU A 108 -12.10 9.81 -7.03
CA LEU A 108 -13.11 9.26 -6.13
C LEU A 108 -14.44 10.01 -6.30
N TYR A 109 -14.39 11.34 -6.21
CA TYR A 109 -15.58 12.18 -6.29
C TYR A 109 -16.31 12.05 -7.64
N GLN A 110 -15.57 11.93 -8.75
CA GLN A 110 -16.14 11.82 -10.09
C GLN A 110 -16.82 10.48 -10.39
N HIS A 111 -16.30 9.37 -9.84
CA HIS A 111 -16.72 8.03 -10.25
C HIS A 111 -17.55 7.28 -9.20
N GLU A 112 -17.26 7.47 -7.92
CA GLU A 112 -17.81 6.64 -6.83
C GLU A 112 -18.55 7.49 -5.79
N GLY A 113 -18.15 8.77 -5.67
CA GLY A 113 -18.67 9.69 -4.66
C GLY A 113 -18.13 9.40 -3.25
N ILE A 114 -18.51 10.25 -2.29
CA ILE A 114 -18.13 10.11 -0.89
C ILE A 114 -19.30 9.47 -0.12
N THR A 115 -19.25 8.15 0.03
CA THR A 115 -20.29 7.36 0.70
C THR A 115 -20.25 7.50 2.23
N ASP A 116 -21.31 7.10 2.91
CA ASP A 116 -21.35 7.10 4.38
C ASP A 116 -20.28 6.19 5.01
N LYS A 117 -19.95 5.08 4.36
CA LYS A 117 -18.88 4.19 4.82
C LYS A 117 -17.50 4.83 4.69
N ILE A 118 -17.23 5.52 3.58
CA ILE A 118 -15.97 6.29 3.41
C ILE A 118 -15.89 7.39 4.47
N LYS A 119 -16.98 8.13 4.73
CA LYS A 119 -17.02 9.15 5.79
C LYS A 119 -16.71 8.54 7.16
N SER A 120 -17.28 7.37 7.45
CA SER A 120 -17.06 6.67 8.71
C SER A 120 -15.59 6.26 8.89
N ALA A 121 -14.99 5.62 7.88
CA ALA A 121 -13.58 5.28 7.88
C ALA A 121 -12.68 6.53 7.97
N PHE A 122 -13.02 7.58 7.22
CA PHE A 122 -12.30 8.86 7.25
C PHE A 122 -12.25 9.46 8.66
N VAL A 123 -13.38 9.51 9.39
CA VAL A 123 -13.40 10.04 10.76
C VAL A 123 -12.50 9.22 11.69
N VAL A 124 -12.50 7.89 11.56
CA VAL A 124 -11.62 7.02 12.36
C VAL A 124 -10.15 7.24 12.02
N TYR A 125 -9.81 7.33 10.73
CA TYR A 125 -8.46 7.61 10.28
C TYR A 125 -7.98 8.99 10.74
N LEU A 126 -8.83 10.02 10.62
CA LEU A 126 -8.53 11.37 11.07
C LEU A 126 -8.30 11.44 12.59
N ALA A 127 -9.11 10.74 13.38
CA ALA A 127 -8.94 10.66 14.84
C ALA A 127 -7.72 9.82 15.28
N SER A 128 -7.10 9.10 14.33
CA SER A 128 -5.94 8.23 14.57
C SER A 128 -4.67 8.74 13.89
N ALA A 129 -4.75 9.88 13.20
CA ALA A 129 -3.65 10.53 12.51
C ALA A 129 -2.74 11.31 13.47
#